data_AF-A0A1X7TWJ3-F1
#
_entry.id   AF-A0A1X7TWJ3-F1
#
_cell.length_a   1.000
_cell.length_b   1.000
_cell.length_c   1.000
_cell.angle_alpha   90.00
_cell.angle_beta   90.00
_cell.angle_gamma   90.00
#
_symmetry.space_group_name_H-M   'P 1'
#
loop_
_entity.id
_entity.type
_entity.pdbx_description
1 polymer ?
#
loop_
_entity_poly.entity_id
_entity_poly.type
_entity_poly.pdbx_seq_one_letter_code
_entity_poly.pdbx_strand_id
1 'polypeptide(L)' 'MFVLITIARMKQMQRSALGSSGSLRPGEWVMAFGLPLSLPNTVTAGIVSYVHRPVSAIMHAGLAK' A
#
# COMPACT_ATOMS: atom_id res chain seq x y z
N MET A 1 -5.23 4.70 5.84
CA MET A 1 -4.78 6.11 5.76
C MET A 1 -4.14 6.29 4.39
N PHE A 2 -4.67 7.17 3.54
CA PHE A 2 -4.06 7.50 2.26
C PHE A 2 -3.86 9.02 2.19
N VAL A 3 -2.77 9.46 1.57
CA VAL A 3 -2.48 10.88 1.35
C VAL A 3 -2.33 11.09 -0.15
N LEU A 4 -3.00 12.11 -0.68
CA LEU A 4 -2.85 12.53 -2.07
C LEU A 4 -1.95 13.76 -2.13
N ILE A 5 -1.00 13.73 -3.06
CA ILE A 5 -0.12 14.86 -3.35
C ILE A 5 -0.25 15.24 -4.83
N THR A 6 -0.17 16.53 -5.12
CA THR A 6 -0.16 17.05 -6.50
C THR A 6 1.26 17.49 -6.85
N ILE A 7 1.77 17.03 -7.99
CA ILE A 7 3.08 17.43 -8.49
C ILE A 7 2.89 18.63 -9.42
N ALA A 8 3.45 19.79 -9.05
CA ALA A 8 3.25 21.05 -9.77
C ALA A 8 3.78 21.05 -11.21
N ARG A 9 4.82 20.25 -11.50
CA ARG A 9 5.40 20.14 -12.84
C ARG A 9 5.74 18.70 -13.17
N MET A 10 5.02 18.15 -14.14
CA MET A 10 5.19 16.77 -14.62
C MET A 10 5.95 16.80 -15.96
N LYS A 11 7.13 16.18 -16.04
CA LYS A 11 7.83 15.95 -17.31
C LYS A 11 8.05 14.46 -17.49
N GLN A 12 7.47 13.89 -18.55
CA GLN A 12 7.70 12.51 -19.02
C GLN A 12 7.54 11.40 -17.94
N MET A 13 6.41 11.38 -17.21
CA MET A 13 6.11 10.32 -16.24
C MET A 13 5.28 9.20 -16.88
N GLN A 14 5.65 7.94 -16.61
CA GLN A 14 4.82 6.77 -16.91
C GLN A 14 3.92 6.49 -15.71
N ARG A 15 2.60 6.35 -15.96
CA ARG A 15 1.64 5.97 -14.91
C ARG A 15 1.41 4.48 -14.97
N SER A 16 1.41 3.82 -13.81
CA SER A 16 0.95 2.44 -13.72
C SER A 16 -0.56 2.38 -13.84
N ALA A 17 -1.07 1.33 -14.49
CA ALA A 17 -2.49 1.00 -14.44
C ALA A 17 -2.86 0.55 -13.01
N LEU A 18 -4.09 0.86 -12.60
CA LEU A 18 -4.68 0.36 -11.35
C LEU A 18 -5.48 -0.90 -11.65
N GLY A 19 -5.26 -1.95 -10.86
CA GLY A 19 -6.07 -3.17 -10.88
C GLY A 19 -7.30 -3.10 -9.97
N SER A 20 -8.08 -4.18 -9.93
CA SER A 20 -9.22 -4.32 -9.01
C SER A 20 -8.85 -5.16 -7.79
N SER A 21 -8.84 -4.54 -6.60
CA SER A 21 -8.52 -5.23 -5.35
C SER A 21 -9.57 -6.28 -4.95
N GLY A 22 -10.83 -6.17 -5.41
CA GLY A 22 -11.89 -7.12 -5.11
C GLY A 22 -11.76 -8.47 -5.80
N SER A 23 -10.82 -8.60 -6.75
CA SER A 23 -10.55 -9.85 -7.46
C SER A 23 -9.40 -10.67 -6.89
N LEU A 24 -8.64 -10.12 -5.92
CA LEU A 24 -7.44 -10.74 -5.36
C LEU A 24 -7.75 -12.00 -4.55
N ARG A 25 -6.83 -12.97 -4.61
CA ARG A 25 -6.94 -14.25 -3.88
C ARG A 25 -5.65 -14.57 -3.14
N PRO A 26 -5.71 -15.22 -1.96
CA PRO A 26 -4.52 -15.75 -1.31
C PRO A 26 -3.72 -16.68 -2.24
N GLY A 27 -2.40 -16.59 -2.19
CA GLY A 27 -1.48 -17.35 -3.06
C GLY A 27 -1.10 -16.65 -4.36
N GLU A 28 -1.80 -15.57 -4.77
CA GLU A 28 -1.42 -14.79 -5.94
C GLU A 28 -0.08 -14.07 -5.74
N TRP A 29 0.73 -14.02 -6.80
CA TRP A 29 2.02 -13.34 -6.79
C TRP A 29 1.87 -11.84 -6.58
N VAL A 30 2.75 -11.27 -5.76
CA VAL A 30 2.85 -9.82 -5.54
C VAL A 30 4.29 -9.35 -5.56
N MET A 31 4.45 -8.06 -5.88
CA MET A 31 5.71 -7.34 -5.81
C MET A 31 5.49 -6.01 -5.08
N ALA A 32 6.35 -5.67 -4.14
CA ALA A 32 6.32 -4.40 -3.41
C ALA A 32 7.54 -3.55 -3.77
N PHE A 33 7.30 -2.26 -4.00
CA PHE A 33 8.32 -1.26 -4.29
C PHE A 33 8.41 -0.27 -3.13
N GLY A 34 9.63 0.08 -2.70
CA GLY A 34 9.78 1.05 -1.61
C GLY A 34 11.23 1.39 -1.23
N LEU A 35 11.34 2.01 -0.06
CA LEU A 35 12.58 2.49 0.56
C LEU A 35 12.74 1.95 2.00
N PRO A 36 12.70 0.63 2.22
CA PRO A 36 12.97 0.07 3.54
C PRO A 36 14.38 0.43 3.98
N LEU A 37 14.56 0.80 5.26
CA LEU A 37 15.87 1.12 5.85
C LEU A 37 16.67 2.19 5.08
N SER A 38 15.97 3.11 4.39
CA SER A 38 16.57 4.15 3.54
C SER A 38 17.36 3.63 2.32
N LEU A 39 17.13 2.39 1.90
CA LEU A 39 17.72 1.82 0.70
C LEU A 39 16.86 2.15 -0.53
N PRO A 40 17.36 2.95 -1.49
CA PRO A 40 16.59 3.35 -2.66
C PRO A 40 16.29 2.20 -3.60
N ASN A 41 15.14 2.31 -4.28
CA ASN A 41 14.72 1.40 -5.35
C ASN A 41 14.64 -0.07 -4.92
N THR A 42 14.20 -0.34 -3.69
CA THR A 42 14.09 -1.72 -3.21
C THR A 42 12.82 -2.37 -3.72
N VAL A 43 12.97 -3.61 -4.19
CA VAL A 43 11.88 -4.46 -4.65
C VAL A 43 11.89 -5.75 -3.85
N THR A 44 10.72 -6.14 -3.34
CA THR A 44 10.51 -7.45 -2.70
C THR A 44 9.37 -8.20 -3.39
N ALA A 45 9.43 -9.53 -3.40
CA ALA A 45 8.42 -10.39 -4.00
C ALA A 45 7.84 -11.35 -2.96
N GLY A 46 6.60 -11.77 -3.16
CA GLY A 46 5.92 -12.72 -2.29
C GLY A 46 4.55 -13.10 -2.82
N ILE A 47 3.65 -13.48 -1.91
CA ILE A 47 2.27 -13.81 -2.22
C ILE A 47 1.28 -13.00 -1.40
N VAL A 48 0.04 -12.89 -1.88
CA VAL A 48 -1.09 -12.50 -1.03
C VAL A 48 -1.29 -13.56 0.04
N SER A 49 -1.04 -13.25 1.30
CA SER A 49 -1.23 -14.20 2.40
C SER A 49 -2.69 -14.26 2.89
N TYR A 50 -3.36 -13.11 2.94
CA TYR A 50 -4.75 -12.99 3.40
C TYR A 50 -5.41 -11.75 2.82
N VAL A 51 -6.71 -11.85 2.51
CA VAL A 51 -7.55 -10.74 2.05
C VAL A 51 -8.54 -10.34 3.14
N HIS A 52 -9.05 -9.11 3.11
CA HIS A 52 -10.02 -8.61 4.11
C HIS A 52 -9.52 -8.68 5.56
N ARG A 53 -8.24 -8.36 5.79
CA ARG A 53 -7.66 -8.32 7.14
C ARG A 53 -8.46 -7.34 8.03
N PRO A 54 -8.94 -7.76 9.21
CA PRO A 54 -9.59 -6.84 10.13
C PRO A 54 -8.58 -5.78 10.55
N VAL A 55 -8.96 -4.51 10.43
CA VAL A 55 -8.16 -3.38 10.89
C VAL A 55 -8.78 -2.90 12.19
N SER A 56 -8.20 -3.29 13.33
CA SER A 56 -8.51 -2.65 14.60
C SER A 56 -7.78 -1.32 14.65
N ALA A 57 -8.52 -0.21 14.61
CA ALA A 57 -7.98 1.04 15.08
C ALA A 57 -7.82 0.91 16.60
N ILE A 58 -6.59 0.98 17.12
CA ILE A 58 -6.39 1.25 18.54
C ILE A 58 -6.82 2.71 18.73
N MET A 59 -8.11 2.94 18.99
CA MET A 59 -8.56 4.19 19.58
C MET A 59 -7.89 4.27 20.96
N HIS A 60 -7.12 5.33 21.20
CA HIS A 60 -6.76 5.71 22.57
C HIS A 60 -8.07 5.91 23.32
N ALA A 61 -8.43 4.95 24.18
CA ALA A 61 -9.50 5.09 25.14
C ALA A 61 -9.07 6.09 26.22
N GLY A 62 -9.07 7.37 25.85
CA GLY A 62 -8.94 8.50 26.76
C GLY A 62 -10.32 9.14 26.93
N LEU A 63 -10.91 8.93 28.10
CA LEU A 63 -12.01 9.70 28.70
C LEU A 63 -13.29 9.93 27.88
N ALA A 64 -14.27 9.05 28.10
CA ALA A 64 -15.67 9.45 28.16
C ALA A 64 -16.32 8.79 29.38
N LYS A 65 -16.07 9.38 30.55
CA LYS A 65 -17.02 9.48 31.65
C LYS A 65 -17.19 10.95 31.94
#